data_AF-A0A0P7B846-F1
#
_entry.id   AF-A0A0P7B846-F1
#
_cell.length_a   1.000
_cell.length_b   1.000
_cell.length_c   1.000
_cell.angle_alpha   90.00
_cell.angle_beta   90.00
_cell.angle_gamma   90.00
#
_symmetry.space_group_name_H-M   'P 1'
#
loop_
_entity.id
_entity.type
_entity.pdbx_description
1 polymer ?
#
loop_
_entity_poly.entity_id
_entity_poly.type
_entity_poly.pdbx_seq_one_letter_code
_entity_poly.pdbx_strand_id
1 'polypeptide(L)'
;MAASERGISKDTPVTGTTAFVVACFLAISLFNFIELNFIILTTFKRRSGLYFWSFILATWGIPPYAIGFLLKSFRPSINSYIYVTLIVIGWWPLVTGQAVVLYSRLHLILHKRSWLRAVLLMIIINAIIGHVPTTILVYGANSSNSGRFTKPYSIYEKIQITIFFLQEMAISGLYIWETTKMLRITALPGQDANRNMLKHLVAVSIIVAALDAPVLALGYAGLYYLQTSYKVLAYSTKLKLEFSILNRLVDIANTRKGSSSCARTERRSTADQYNGLEPRS
;
A
#
# COMPACT_ATOMS: atom_id res chain seq x y z
N MET A 1 -23.69 -24.03 12.58
CA MET A 1 -24.14 -23.80 11.18
C MET A 1 -24.06 -22.31 10.91
N ALA A 2 -22.99 -21.85 10.28
CA ALA A 2 -22.80 -20.43 9.98
C ALA A 2 -23.70 -20.05 8.80
N ALA A 3 -24.63 -19.12 9.03
CA ALA A 3 -25.46 -18.53 8.00
C ALA A 3 -24.56 -17.97 6.89
N SER A 4 -24.78 -18.47 5.68
CA SER A 4 -24.09 -18.11 4.47
C SER A 4 -24.40 -16.65 4.11
N GLU A 5 -23.67 -15.68 4.66
CA GLU A 5 -23.70 -14.29 4.20
C GLU A 5 -23.16 -14.21 2.76
N ARG A 6 -24.04 -14.41 1.78
CA ARG A 6 -23.72 -14.21 0.35
C ARG A 6 -23.81 -12.72 0.01
N GLY A 7 -23.01 -11.89 0.68
CA GLY A 7 -22.98 -10.42 0.51
C GLY A 7 -22.58 -9.93 -0.89
N ILE A 8 -22.29 -10.83 -1.82
CA ILE A 8 -22.03 -10.48 -3.21
C ILE A 8 -23.33 -10.24 -4.01
N SER A 9 -24.44 -10.94 -3.70
CA SER A 9 -25.72 -10.82 -4.43
C SER A 9 -26.49 -9.56 -4.09
N LYS A 10 -27.38 -9.13 -4.99
CA LYS A 10 -28.13 -7.86 -4.92
C LYS A 10 -29.05 -7.73 -3.70
N ASP A 11 -29.47 -8.86 -3.12
CA ASP A 11 -30.65 -8.90 -2.25
C ASP A 11 -30.34 -8.87 -0.75
N THR A 12 -29.09 -8.66 -0.36
CA THR A 12 -28.69 -8.67 1.06
C THR A 12 -28.19 -7.30 1.51
N PRO A 13 -29.07 -6.32 1.82
CA PRO A 13 -28.65 -5.04 2.39
C PRO A 13 -27.93 -5.25 3.72
N VAL A 14 -26.97 -4.38 4.04
CA VAL A 14 -26.26 -4.41 5.32
C VAL A 14 -27.19 -3.86 6.40
N THR A 15 -27.41 -4.59 7.49
CA THR A 15 -28.35 -4.21 8.55
C THR A 15 -27.68 -4.15 9.93
N GLY A 16 -28.20 -3.29 10.81
CA GLY A 16 -27.76 -3.20 12.21
C GLY A 16 -26.32 -2.69 12.41
N THR A 17 -25.63 -3.23 13.41
CA THR A 17 -24.30 -2.80 13.84
C THR A 17 -23.24 -2.87 12.73
N THR A 18 -23.34 -3.87 11.84
CA THR A 18 -22.37 -4.05 10.74
C THR A 18 -22.45 -2.90 9.73
N ALA A 19 -23.64 -2.34 9.49
CA ALA A 19 -23.82 -1.19 8.59
C ALA A 19 -23.10 0.05 9.11
N PHE A 20 -23.17 0.32 10.42
CA PHE A 20 -22.45 1.43 11.04
C PHE A 20 -20.93 1.26 10.92
N VAL A 21 -20.40 0.07 11.20
CA VAL A 21 -18.96 -0.21 11.08
C VAL A 21 -18.49 -0.04 9.64
N VAL A 22 -19.23 -0.58 8.67
CA VAL A 22 -18.96 -0.42 7.24
C VAL A 22 -18.95 1.06 6.85
N ALA A 23 -19.96 1.83 7.28
CA ALA A 23 -20.03 3.27 7.00
C ALA A 23 -18.82 4.02 7.58
N CYS A 24 -18.43 3.73 8.83
CA CYS A 24 -17.26 4.33 9.47
C CYS A 24 -15.98 4.02 8.69
N PHE A 25 -15.75 2.76 8.30
CA PHE A 25 -14.55 2.38 7.54
C PHE A 25 -14.48 3.08 6.18
N LEU A 26 -15.60 3.16 5.46
CA LEU A 26 -15.67 3.85 4.18
C LEU A 26 -15.47 5.36 4.34
N ALA A 27 -16.08 5.98 5.36
CA ALA A 27 -15.93 7.40 5.65
C ALA A 27 -14.48 7.77 6.00
N ILE A 28 -13.83 7.00 6.89
CA ILE A 28 -12.42 7.21 7.24
C ILE A 28 -11.52 7.04 6.00
N SER A 29 -11.83 6.09 5.13
CA SER A 29 -11.06 5.88 3.89
C SER A 29 -11.15 7.09 2.94
N LEU A 30 -12.34 7.68 2.79
CA LEU A 30 -12.54 8.88 1.99
C LEU A 30 -11.87 10.12 2.62
N PHE A 31 -11.88 10.22 3.95
CA PHE A 31 -11.13 11.25 4.66
C PHE A 31 -9.62 11.09 4.44
N ASN A 32 -9.09 9.88 4.60
CA ASN A 32 -7.69 9.56 4.32
C ASN A 32 -7.32 9.88 2.86
N PHE A 33 -8.23 9.68 1.90
CA PHE A 33 -8.00 10.08 0.51
C PHE A 33 -7.75 11.58 0.37
N ILE A 34 -8.53 12.43 1.04
CA ILE A 34 -8.36 13.89 1.01
C ILE A 34 -6.99 14.26 1.58
N GLU A 35 -6.64 13.71 2.75
CA GLU A 35 -5.33 13.96 3.36
C GLU A 35 -4.18 13.47 2.48
N LEU A 36 -4.29 12.28 1.89
CA LEU A 36 -3.28 11.73 0.99
C LEU A 36 -3.07 12.62 -0.23
N ASN A 37 -4.13 13.20 -0.80
CA ASN A 37 -3.98 14.15 -1.91
C ASN A 37 -3.24 15.42 -1.49
N PHE A 38 -3.56 15.97 -0.31
CA PHE A 38 -2.84 17.12 0.22
C PHE A 38 -1.35 16.82 0.42
N ILE A 39 -1.06 15.64 0.99
CA ILE A 39 0.29 15.11 1.18
C ILE A 39 1.04 14.96 -0.15
N ILE A 40 0.38 14.39 -1.18
CA ILE A 40 0.97 14.20 -2.51
C ILE A 40 1.33 15.55 -3.14
N LEU A 41 0.42 16.52 -3.08
CA LEU A 41 0.60 17.83 -3.69
C LEU A 41 1.70 18.65 -3.01
N THR A 42 1.81 18.55 -1.69
CA THR A 42 2.82 19.30 -0.90
C THR A 42 4.23 18.70 -0.99
N THR A 43 4.34 17.38 -1.17
CA THR A 43 5.64 16.70 -1.04
C THR A 43 6.34 16.45 -2.37
N PHE A 44 5.60 16.10 -3.43
CA PHE A 44 6.22 15.72 -4.70
C PHE A 44 6.53 16.95 -5.57
N LYS A 45 7.74 17.50 -5.40
CA LYS A 45 8.27 18.57 -6.27
C LYS A 45 8.60 18.10 -7.69
N ARG A 46 8.85 16.81 -7.92
CA ARG A 46 9.11 16.21 -9.24
C ARG A 46 8.18 15.01 -9.49
N ARG A 47 7.26 15.15 -10.45
CA ARG A 47 6.09 14.27 -10.67
C ARG A 47 6.31 13.12 -11.69
N SER A 48 7.53 12.56 -11.77
CA SER A 48 7.88 11.66 -12.89
C SER A 48 8.34 10.25 -12.48
N GLY A 49 8.40 9.94 -11.18
CA GLY A 49 8.87 8.63 -10.70
C GLY A 49 7.78 7.55 -10.70
N LEU A 50 8.18 6.29 -10.87
CA LEU A 50 7.26 5.14 -10.75
C LEU A 50 6.55 5.11 -9.39
N TYR A 51 7.25 5.44 -8.31
CA TYR A 51 6.66 5.63 -6.98
C TYR A 51 5.47 6.61 -7.01
N PHE A 52 5.66 7.78 -7.63
CA PHE A 52 4.65 8.84 -7.66
C PHE A 52 3.38 8.38 -8.40
N TRP A 53 3.54 7.78 -9.59
CA TRP A 53 2.42 7.27 -10.36
C TRP A 53 1.68 6.14 -9.65
N SER A 54 2.41 5.19 -9.06
CA SER A 54 1.78 4.08 -8.31
C SER A 54 1.06 4.57 -7.06
N PHE A 55 1.64 5.55 -6.35
CA PHE A 55 1.03 6.14 -5.15
C PHE A 55 -0.23 6.95 -5.50
N ILE A 56 -0.21 7.73 -6.58
CA ILE A 56 -1.39 8.44 -7.09
C ILE A 56 -2.47 7.45 -7.52
N LEU A 57 -2.14 6.46 -8.35
CA LEU A 57 -3.12 5.50 -8.83
C LEU A 57 -3.75 4.72 -7.67
N ALA A 58 -2.96 4.27 -6.69
CA ALA A 58 -3.47 3.62 -5.49
C ALA A 58 -4.42 4.54 -4.70
N THR A 59 -4.06 5.82 -4.54
CA THR A 59 -4.87 6.81 -3.84
C THR A 59 -6.18 7.08 -4.57
N TRP A 60 -6.14 7.29 -5.89
CA TRP A 60 -7.30 7.57 -6.73
C TRP A 60 -8.20 6.35 -6.96
N GLY A 61 -7.73 5.13 -6.65
CA GLY A 61 -8.58 3.95 -6.56
C GLY A 61 -9.53 3.95 -5.36
N ILE A 62 -9.22 4.71 -4.29
CA ILE A 62 -10.00 4.73 -3.04
C ILE A 62 -11.42 5.26 -3.26
N PRO A 63 -11.65 6.46 -3.85
CA PRO A 63 -13.01 7.00 -3.99
C PRO A 63 -13.96 6.14 -4.81
N PRO A 64 -13.64 5.69 -6.04
CA PRO A 64 -14.58 4.86 -6.82
C PRO A 64 -14.88 3.52 -6.11
N TYR A 65 -13.88 2.92 -5.45
CA TYR A 65 -14.09 1.72 -4.66
C TYR A 65 -15.02 1.96 -3.47
N ALA A 66 -14.74 3.00 -2.66
CA ALA A 66 -15.53 3.32 -1.47
C ALA A 66 -16.95 3.76 -1.82
N ILE A 67 -17.12 4.61 -2.83
CA ILE A 67 -18.43 5.06 -3.32
C ILE A 67 -19.22 3.87 -3.89
N GLY A 68 -18.58 2.99 -4.66
CA GLY A 68 -19.22 1.77 -5.16
C GLY A 68 -19.78 0.90 -4.03
N PHE A 69 -19.03 0.71 -2.94
CA PHE A 69 -19.52 -0.02 -1.77
C PHE A 69 -20.57 0.74 -0.95
N LEU A 70 -20.52 2.08 -0.88
CA LEU A 70 -21.59 2.89 -0.29
C LEU A 70 -22.91 2.71 -1.05
N LEU A 71 -22.87 2.80 -2.39
CA LEU A 71 -24.04 2.59 -3.24
C LEU A 71 -24.58 1.16 -3.09
N LYS A 72 -23.70 0.16 -3.10
CA LYS A 72 -24.09 -1.24 -2.90
C LYS A 72 -24.77 -1.45 -1.54
N SER A 73 -24.24 -0.85 -0.48
CA SER A 73 -24.70 -1.12 0.90
C SER A 73 -25.96 -0.34 1.27
N PHE A 74 -26.08 0.91 0.83
CA PHE A 74 -27.14 1.84 1.27
C PHE A 74 -28.14 2.23 0.18
N ARG A 75 -27.84 1.96 -1.10
CA ARG A 75 -28.73 2.27 -2.24
C ARG A 75 -28.83 1.09 -3.23
N PRO A 76 -29.23 -0.11 -2.77
CA PRO A 76 -29.30 -1.30 -3.61
C PRO A 76 -30.33 -1.20 -4.75
N SER A 77 -31.27 -0.24 -4.67
CA SER A 77 -32.26 0.05 -5.73
C SER A 77 -31.65 0.65 -7.00
N ILE A 78 -30.41 1.12 -6.96
CA ILE A 78 -29.67 1.61 -8.13
C ILE A 78 -29.22 0.43 -8.99
N ASN A 79 -29.15 0.64 -10.31
CA ASN A 79 -28.68 -0.36 -11.26
C ASN A 79 -27.35 -0.97 -10.80
N SER A 80 -27.34 -2.30 -10.66
CA SER A 80 -26.21 -3.05 -10.11
C SER A 80 -24.92 -2.92 -10.91
N TYR A 81 -25.05 -2.69 -12.22
CA TYR A 81 -23.89 -2.47 -13.07
C TYR A 81 -23.15 -1.18 -12.70
N ILE A 82 -23.83 -0.15 -12.17
CA ILE A 82 -23.20 1.12 -11.80
C ILE A 82 -22.26 0.91 -10.60
N TYR A 83 -22.77 0.37 -9.50
CA TYR A 83 -21.93 0.17 -8.31
C TYR A 83 -20.85 -0.88 -8.55
N VAL A 84 -21.13 -1.94 -9.31
CA VAL A 84 -20.11 -2.95 -9.67
C VAL A 84 -18.99 -2.31 -10.49
N THR A 85 -19.32 -1.48 -11.48
CA THR A 85 -18.32 -0.84 -12.32
C THR A 85 -17.43 0.10 -11.50
N LEU A 86 -18.02 0.88 -10.59
CA LEU A 86 -17.24 1.73 -9.66
C LEU A 86 -16.31 0.91 -8.76
N ILE A 87 -16.80 -0.20 -8.21
CA ILE A 87 -15.99 -1.12 -7.40
C ILE A 87 -14.81 -1.66 -8.22
N VAL A 88 -15.05 -2.16 -9.44
CA VAL A 88 -14.00 -2.74 -10.29
C VAL A 88 -12.97 -1.69 -10.70
N ILE A 89 -13.41 -0.52 -11.16
CA ILE A 89 -12.54 0.58 -11.58
C ILE A 89 -11.66 1.07 -10.41
N GLY A 90 -12.20 1.11 -9.19
CA GLY A 90 -11.41 1.47 -8.02
C GLY A 90 -10.49 0.36 -7.54
N TRP A 91 -10.95 -0.88 -7.58
CA TRP A 91 -10.24 -2.04 -7.03
C TRP A 91 -8.92 -2.33 -7.75
N TRP A 92 -8.91 -2.25 -9.09
CA TRP A 92 -7.72 -2.52 -9.92
C TRP A 92 -6.52 -1.63 -9.55
N PRO A 93 -6.62 -0.28 -9.61
CA PRO A 93 -5.53 0.60 -9.25
C PRO A 93 -5.28 0.59 -7.74
N LEU A 94 -6.28 0.36 -6.90
CA LEU A 94 -6.11 0.25 -5.45
C LEU A 94 -5.19 -0.92 -5.08
N VAL A 95 -5.43 -2.13 -5.60
CA VAL A 95 -4.63 -3.31 -5.23
C VAL A 95 -3.31 -3.36 -5.98
N THR A 96 -3.32 -3.13 -7.29
CA THR A 96 -2.09 -3.16 -8.09
C THR A 96 -1.16 -2.01 -7.70
N GLY A 97 -1.71 -0.82 -7.47
CA GLY A 97 -0.95 0.35 -7.05
C GLY A 97 -0.18 0.09 -5.76
N GLN A 98 -0.79 -0.55 -4.76
CA GLN A 98 -0.11 -0.88 -3.50
C GLN A 98 1.06 -1.83 -3.68
N ALA A 99 0.87 -2.90 -4.46
CA ALA A 99 1.94 -3.83 -4.77
C ALA A 99 3.11 -3.13 -5.46
N VAL A 100 2.82 -2.22 -6.39
CA VAL A 100 3.85 -1.46 -7.11
C VAL A 100 4.50 -0.39 -6.23
N VAL A 101 3.77 0.21 -5.28
CA VAL A 101 4.33 1.12 -4.28
C VAL A 101 5.36 0.38 -3.40
N LEU A 102 5.00 -0.79 -2.87
CA LEU A 102 5.93 -1.65 -2.10
C LEU A 102 7.15 -2.05 -2.95
N TYR A 103 6.92 -2.44 -4.22
CA TYR A 103 8.01 -2.72 -5.16
C TYR A 103 8.92 -1.52 -5.40
N SER A 104 8.36 -0.32 -5.53
CA SER A 104 9.13 0.90 -5.73
C SER A 104 10.02 1.22 -4.54
N ARG A 105 9.61 0.88 -3.31
CA ARG A 105 10.51 0.98 -2.14
C ARG A 105 11.60 -0.06 -2.19
N LEU A 106 11.24 -1.31 -2.48
CA LEU A 106 12.19 -2.41 -2.53
C LEU A 106 13.28 -2.10 -3.55
N HIS A 107 12.93 -1.48 -4.69
CA HIS A 107 13.86 -0.98 -5.68
C HIS A 107 14.89 0.03 -5.15
N LEU A 108 14.57 0.81 -4.10
CA LEU A 108 15.50 1.77 -3.51
C LEU A 108 16.55 1.10 -2.59
N ILE A 109 16.24 -0.08 -2.04
CA ILE A 109 17.12 -0.77 -1.07
C ILE A 109 17.87 -1.94 -1.74
N LEU A 110 17.16 -2.72 -2.57
CA LEU A 110 17.68 -3.92 -3.20
C LEU A 110 18.46 -3.57 -4.47
N HIS A 111 19.77 -3.85 -4.47
CA HIS A 111 20.64 -3.57 -5.62
C HIS A 111 20.60 -4.68 -6.69
N LYS A 112 20.19 -5.90 -6.34
CA LYS A 112 20.19 -7.05 -7.26
C LYS A 112 19.03 -6.97 -8.26
N ARG A 113 19.33 -6.64 -9.52
CA ARG A 113 18.32 -6.43 -10.57
C ARG A 113 17.47 -7.66 -10.90
N SER A 114 18.02 -8.88 -10.81
CA SER A 114 17.29 -10.11 -11.12
C SER A 114 16.13 -10.36 -10.14
N TRP A 115 16.35 -10.12 -8.86
CA TRP A 115 15.31 -10.26 -7.83
C TRP A 115 14.21 -9.22 -7.99
N LEU A 116 14.56 -7.98 -8.32
CA LEU A 116 13.57 -6.94 -8.64
C LEU A 116 12.70 -7.33 -9.84
N ARG A 117 13.31 -7.85 -10.92
CA ARG A 117 12.55 -8.32 -12.09
C ARG A 117 11.63 -9.48 -11.74
N ALA A 118 12.08 -10.43 -10.91
CA ALA A 118 11.24 -11.54 -10.45
C ALA A 118 10.03 -11.06 -9.63
N VAL A 119 10.23 -10.09 -8.72
CA VAL A 119 9.13 -9.49 -7.95
C VAL A 119 8.15 -8.76 -8.87
N LEU A 120 8.64 -7.98 -9.83
CA LEU A 120 7.78 -7.30 -10.81
C LEU A 120 6.97 -8.30 -11.64
N LEU A 121 7.61 -9.38 -12.10
CA LEU A 121 6.93 -10.44 -12.85
C LEU A 121 5.84 -11.12 -12.00
N MET A 122 6.13 -11.42 -10.73
CA MET A 122 5.14 -11.94 -9.78
C MET A 122 3.93 -11.00 -9.65
N ILE A 123 4.15 -9.68 -9.51
CA ILE A 123 3.07 -8.69 -9.41
C ILE A 123 2.20 -8.70 -10.68
N ILE A 124 2.82 -8.74 -11.87
CA ILE A 124 2.09 -8.73 -13.14
C ILE A 124 1.26 -10.00 -13.32
N ILE A 125 1.84 -11.18 -13.05
CA ILE A 125 1.16 -12.47 -13.17
C ILE A 125 -0.03 -12.52 -12.21
N ASN A 126 0.19 -12.18 -10.94
CA ASN A 126 -0.87 -12.16 -9.94
C ASN A 126 -1.94 -11.11 -10.22
N ALA A 127 -1.59 -9.96 -10.82
CA ALA A 127 -2.56 -8.97 -11.24
C ALA A 127 -3.48 -9.54 -12.34
N ILE A 128 -2.94 -10.23 -13.34
CA ILE A 128 -3.75 -10.84 -14.41
C ILE A 128 -4.65 -11.95 -13.86
N ILE A 129 -4.05 -12.88 -13.11
CA ILE A 129 -4.78 -14.02 -12.50
C ILE A 129 -5.81 -13.51 -11.49
N GLY A 130 -5.48 -12.50 -10.69
CA GLY A 130 -6.35 -11.95 -9.67
C GLY A 130 -7.50 -11.13 -10.26
N HIS A 131 -7.20 -10.19 -11.16
CA HIS A 131 -8.18 -9.18 -11.59
C HIS A 131 -9.15 -9.68 -12.66
N VAL A 132 -8.67 -10.40 -13.68
CA VAL A 132 -9.49 -10.74 -14.85
C VAL A 132 -10.63 -11.68 -14.48
N PRO A 133 -10.40 -12.86 -13.85
CA PRO A 133 -11.47 -13.79 -13.52
C PRO A 133 -12.40 -13.23 -12.45
N THR A 134 -11.87 -12.52 -11.45
CA THR A 134 -12.68 -11.89 -10.42
C THR A 134 -13.64 -10.86 -11.01
N THR A 135 -13.19 -10.04 -11.96
CA THR A 135 -14.05 -9.04 -12.63
C THR A 135 -15.22 -9.73 -13.34
N ILE A 136 -14.94 -10.79 -14.12
CA ILE A 136 -15.98 -11.57 -14.82
C ILE A 136 -16.98 -12.15 -13.81
N LEU A 137 -16.49 -12.73 -12.71
CA LEU A 137 -17.31 -13.35 -11.68
C LEU A 137 -18.17 -12.33 -10.90
N VAL A 138 -17.65 -11.13 -10.60
CA VAL A 138 -18.42 -10.06 -9.92
C VAL A 138 -19.58 -9.60 -10.79
N TYR A 139 -19.33 -9.33 -12.08
CA TYR A 139 -20.38 -8.94 -13.02
C TYR A 139 -21.42 -10.05 -13.19
N GLY A 140 -20.97 -11.30 -13.32
CA GLY A 140 -21.86 -12.46 -13.40
C GLY A 140 -22.72 -12.62 -12.15
N ALA A 141 -22.15 -12.47 -10.95
CA ALA A 141 -22.86 -12.57 -9.68
C ALA A 141 -23.88 -11.45 -9.45
N ASN A 142 -23.75 -10.33 -10.16
CA ASN A 142 -24.67 -9.18 -10.13
C ASN A 142 -25.51 -9.06 -11.42
N SER A 143 -25.55 -10.09 -12.26
CA SER A 143 -26.41 -10.18 -13.43
C SER A 143 -27.79 -10.75 -13.08
N SER A 144 -28.69 -10.85 -14.06
CA SER A 144 -30.00 -11.52 -13.91
C SER A 144 -29.89 -13.03 -13.66
N ASN A 145 -28.73 -13.65 -13.91
CA ASN A 145 -28.47 -15.07 -13.67
C ASN A 145 -27.37 -15.27 -12.61
N SER A 146 -27.55 -14.62 -11.46
CA SER A 146 -26.55 -14.56 -10.37
C SER A 146 -26.18 -15.93 -9.79
N GLY A 147 -27.16 -16.85 -9.70
CA GLY A 147 -26.99 -18.14 -9.02
C GLY A 147 -25.87 -19.03 -9.56
N ARG A 148 -25.53 -18.93 -10.85
CA ARG A 148 -24.43 -19.69 -11.48
C ARG A 148 -23.04 -19.13 -11.13
N PHE A 149 -22.95 -17.85 -10.81
CA PHE A 149 -21.68 -17.14 -10.62
C PHE A 149 -21.35 -16.87 -9.15
N THR A 150 -22.33 -16.87 -8.25
CA THR A 150 -22.11 -16.62 -6.81
C THR A 150 -21.19 -17.66 -6.16
N LYS A 151 -21.40 -18.96 -6.42
CA LYS A 151 -20.57 -20.02 -5.84
C LYS A 151 -19.12 -19.97 -6.34
N PRO A 152 -18.85 -19.91 -7.67
CA PRO A 152 -17.50 -19.71 -8.17
C PRO A 152 -16.83 -18.44 -7.64
N TYR A 153 -17.59 -17.33 -7.54
CA TYR A 153 -17.07 -16.08 -6.98
C TYR A 153 -16.58 -16.24 -5.54
N SER A 154 -17.38 -16.83 -4.65
CA SER A 154 -16.99 -16.98 -3.24
C SER A 154 -15.76 -17.86 -3.03
N ILE A 155 -15.53 -18.84 -3.91
CA ILE A 155 -14.31 -19.67 -3.88
C ILE A 155 -13.13 -18.86 -4.43
N TYR A 156 -13.32 -18.24 -5.59
CA TYR A 156 -12.27 -17.48 -6.26
C TYR A 156 -11.80 -16.27 -5.45
N GLU A 157 -12.72 -15.59 -4.75
CA GLU A 157 -12.43 -14.49 -3.85
C GLU A 157 -11.43 -14.92 -2.77
N LYS A 158 -11.64 -16.07 -2.12
CA LYS A 158 -10.71 -16.58 -1.08
C LYS A 158 -9.33 -16.88 -1.65
N ILE A 159 -9.28 -17.50 -2.83
CA ILE A 159 -8.03 -17.78 -3.56
C ILE A 159 -7.33 -16.46 -3.88
N GLN A 160 -8.04 -15.51 -4.46
CA GLN A 160 -7.53 -14.19 -4.85
C GLN A 160 -6.97 -13.43 -3.65
N ILE A 161 -7.72 -13.31 -2.55
CA ILE A 161 -7.24 -12.63 -1.33
C ILE A 161 -5.98 -13.31 -0.79
N THR A 162 -5.91 -14.64 -0.82
CA THR A 162 -4.73 -15.39 -0.37
C THR A 162 -3.51 -15.11 -1.26
N ILE A 163 -3.68 -15.08 -2.59
CA ILE A 163 -2.60 -14.77 -3.53
C ILE A 163 -2.02 -13.38 -3.27
N PHE A 164 -2.89 -12.35 -3.14
CA PHE A 164 -2.42 -10.99 -2.87
C PHE A 164 -1.80 -10.87 -1.48
N PHE A 165 -2.34 -11.55 -0.46
CA PHE A 165 -1.72 -11.62 0.86
C PHE A 165 -0.30 -12.19 0.81
N LEU A 166 -0.13 -13.33 0.14
CA LEU A 166 1.19 -13.96 -0.03
C LEU A 166 2.16 -13.06 -0.82
N GLN A 167 1.66 -12.36 -1.85
CA GLN A 167 2.45 -11.40 -2.60
C GLN A 167 2.94 -10.25 -1.71
N GLU A 168 2.05 -9.63 -0.95
CA GLU A 168 2.40 -8.51 -0.06
C GLU A 168 3.36 -8.96 1.05
N MET A 169 3.16 -10.15 1.61
CA MET A 169 4.09 -10.75 2.58
C MET A 169 5.46 -11.06 1.97
N ALA A 170 5.52 -11.56 0.73
CA ALA A 170 6.78 -11.83 0.05
C ALA A 170 7.58 -10.54 -0.22
N ILE A 171 6.91 -9.48 -0.72
CA ILE A 171 7.57 -8.19 -0.97
C ILE A 171 8.03 -7.55 0.34
N SER A 172 7.16 -7.54 1.36
CA SER A 172 7.47 -6.96 2.67
C SER A 172 8.57 -7.73 3.39
N GLY A 173 8.56 -9.07 3.32
CA GLY A 173 9.59 -9.93 3.89
C GLY A 173 10.96 -9.69 3.25
N LEU A 174 11.02 -9.61 1.91
CA LEU A 174 12.25 -9.30 1.19
C LEU A 174 12.79 -7.90 1.55
N TYR A 175 11.89 -6.91 1.68
CA TYR A 175 12.25 -5.57 2.13
C TYR A 175 12.84 -5.57 3.55
N ILE A 176 12.19 -6.23 4.50
CA ILE A 176 12.64 -6.32 5.90
C ILE A 176 13.98 -7.05 5.99
N TRP A 177 14.15 -8.13 5.24
CA TRP A 177 15.40 -8.89 5.20
C TRP A 177 16.59 -8.04 4.73
N GLU A 178 16.45 -7.36 3.58
CA GLU A 178 17.51 -6.47 3.08
C GLU A 178 17.76 -5.27 4.01
N THR A 179 16.70 -4.67 4.56
CA THR A 179 16.86 -3.55 5.52
C THR A 179 17.59 -3.99 6.79
N THR A 180 17.28 -5.18 7.31
CA THR A 180 17.95 -5.74 8.51
C THR A 180 19.41 -6.09 8.22
N LYS A 181 19.71 -6.57 7.02
CA LYS A 181 21.09 -6.79 6.57
C LYS A 181 21.88 -5.47 6.52
N MET A 182 21.30 -4.40 5.99
CA MET A 182 21.93 -3.07 6.03
C MET A 182 22.16 -2.60 7.47
N LEU A 183 21.18 -2.80 8.36
CA LEU A 183 21.30 -2.47 9.78
C LEU A 183 22.46 -3.19 10.48
N ARG A 184 22.69 -4.47 10.14
CA ARG A 184 23.81 -5.26 10.68
C ARG A 184 25.16 -4.74 10.20
N ILE A 185 25.26 -4.28 8.96
CA ILE A 185 26.49 -3.71 8.39
C ILE A 185 26.77 -2.31 8.97
N THR A 186 25.73 -1.51 9.21
CA THR A 186 25.83 -0.17 9.82
C THR A 186 26.09 -0.19 11.34
N ALA A 187 26.14 -1.38 11.97
CA ALA A 187 26.43 -1.55 13.39
C ALA A 187 27.91 -1.30 13.78
N LEU A 188 28.74 -0.79 12.87
CA LEU A 188 30.10 -0.32 13.17
C LEU A 188 30.05 0.98 14.01
N PRO A 189 31.05 1.25 14.88
CA PRO A 189 30.99 2.35 15.84
C PRO A 189 30.86 3.72 15.16
N GLY A 190 29.89 4.55 15.58
CA GLY A 190 29.74 5.96 15.17
C GLY A 190 28.47 6.35 14.39
N GLN A 191 27.47 5.48 14.22
CA GLN A 191 26.23 5.79 13.47
C GLN A 191 24.91 5.43 14.21
N ASP A 192 24.81 5.74 15.50
CA ASP A 192 23.63 5.41 16.32
C ASP A 192 22.31 6.03 15.81
N ALA A 193 22.38 7.23 15.22
CA ALA A 193 21.22 7.88 14.60
C ALA A 193 20.65 7.05 13.43
N ASN A 194 21.53 6.48 12.59
CA ASN A 194 21.13 5.69 11.42
C ASN A 194 20.48 4.35 11.84
N ARG A 195 20.93 3.79 12.98
CA ARG A 195 20.42 2.55 13.56
C ARG A 195 18.98 2.68 14.07
N ASN A 196 18.68 3.74 14.83
CA ASN A 196 17.32 3.97 15.35
C ASN A 196 16.32 4.23 14.21
N MET A 197 16.79 4.85 13.12
CA MET A 197 15.97 5.11 11.93
C MET A 197 15.68 3.82 11.14
N LEU A 198 16.68 2.98 10.87
CA LEU A 198 16.49 1.68 10.23
C LEU A 198 15.54 0.77 11.04
N LYS A 199 15.65 0.79 12.37
CA LYS A 199 14.68 0.10 13.25
C LYS A 199 13.26 0.62 13.07
N HIS A 200 13.08 1.94 12.96
CA HIS A 200 11.77 2.53 12.69
C HIS A 200 11.22 2.12 11.31
N LEU A 201 12.05 2.09 10.27
CA LEU A 201 11.66 1.62 8.93
C LEU A 201 11.17 0.17 8.96
N VAL A 202 11.88 -0.71 9.68
CA VAL A 202 11.47 -2.10 9.88
C VAL A 202 10.15 -2.17 10.66
N ALA A 203 10.01 -1.42 11.75
CA ALA A 203 8.80 -1.40 12.57
C ALA A 203 7.56 -0.98 11.76
N VAL A 204 7.64 0.10 10.97
CA VAL A 204 6.53 0.55 10.13
C VAL A 204 6.20 -0.50 9.05
N SER A 205 7.22 -1.15 8.47
CA SER A 205 7.00 -2.20 7.46
C SER A 205 6.32 -3.45 8.04
N ILE A 206 6.63 -3.80 9.29
CA ILE A 206 5.92 -4.86 10.03
C ILE A 206 4.46 -4.48 10.25
N ILE A 207 4.18 -3.23 10.64
CA ILE A 207 2.80 -2.74 10.81
C ILE A 207 2.04 -2.80 9.48
N VAL A 208 2.65 -2.34 8.39
CA VAL A 208 2.06 -2.42 7.04
C VAL A 208 1.71 -3.85 6.67
N ALA A 209 2.60 -4.82 6.91
CA ALA A 209 2.33 -6.23 6.66
C ALA A 209 1.23 -6.80 7.59
N ALA A 210 1.19 -6.38 8.85
CA ALA A 210 0.19 -6.83 9.82
C ALA A 210 -1.24 -6.36 9.46
N LEU A 211 -1.37 -5.20 8.79
CA LEU A 211 -2.67 -4.67 8.34
C LEU A 211 -3.37 -5.55 7.28
N ASP A 212 -2.67 -6.52 6.67
CA ASP A 212 -3.31 -7.46 5.73
C ASP A 212 -3.97 -8.67 6.39
N ALA A 213 -3.52 -9.04 7.59
CA ALA A 213 -4.03 -10.23 8.27
C ALA A 213 -5.55 -10.17 8.49
N PRO A 214 -6.15 -9.02 8.89
CA PRO A 214 -7.60 -8.96 9.05
C PRO A 214 -8.37 -9.03 7.73
N VAL A 215 -7.81 -8.57 6.59
CA VAL A 215 -8.44 -8.73 5.27
C VAL A 215 -8.59 -10.22 4.94
N LEU A 216 -7.53 -11.00 5.19
CA LEU A 216 -7.55 -12.45 5.01
C LEU A 216 -8.53 -13.12 5.98
N ALA A 217 -8.46 -12.79 7.27
CA ALA A 217 -9.31 -13.38 8.30
C ALA A 217 -10.80 -13.14 8.03
N LEU A 218 -11.19 -11.90 7.70
CA LEU A 218 -12.57 -11.53 7.37
C LEU A 218 -13.08 -12.28 6.13
N GLY A 219 -12.22 -12.48 5.13
CA GLY A 219 -12.59 -13.22 3.91
C GLY A 219 -12.77 -14.72 4.13
N TYR A 220 -11.96 -15.34 4.99
CA TYR A 220 -12.19 -16.74 5.37
C TYR A 220 -13.39 -16.92 6.30
N ALA A 221 -13.67 -15.92 7.15
CA ALA A 221 -14.87 -15.87 7.99
C ALA A 221 -16.17 -15.64 7.19
N GLY A 222 -16.08 -15.26 5.90
CA GLY A 222 -17.24 -15.01 5.05
C GLY A 222 -17.93 -13.67 5.30
N LEU A 223 -17.30 -12.76 6.03
CA LEU A 223 -17.85 -11.44 6.39
C LEU A 223 -17.57 -10.43 5.27
N TYR A 224 -18.21 -10.60 4.11
CA TYR A 224 -17.89 -9.87 2.87
C TYR A 224 -17.95 -8.33 3.02
N TYR A 225 -18.97 -7.80 3.69
CA TYR A 225 -19.14 -6.35 3.85
C TYR A 225 -18.05 -5.73 4.74
N LEU A 226 -17.72 -6.42 5.84
CA LEU A 226 -16.63 -5.99 6.73
C LEU A 226 -15.27 -6.14 6.03
N GLN A 227 -15.05 -7.24 5.31
CA GLN A 227 -13.83 -7.47 4.55
C GLN A 227 -13.57 -6.36 3.52
N THR A 228 -14.57 -6.03 2.70
CA THR A 228 -14.41 -5.07 1.61
C THR A 228 -14.26 -3.63 2.10
N SER A 229 -14.99 -3.24 3.15
CA SER A 229 -14.86 -1.92 3.79
C SER A 229 -13.57 -1.77 4.60
N TYR A 230 -13.17 -2.79 5.37
CA TYR A 230 -11.88 -2.81 6.06
C TYR A 230 -10.70 -2.76 5.08
N LYS A 231 -10.79 -3.46 3.93
CA LYS A 231 -9.74 -3.45 2.90
C LYS A 231 -9.40 -2.02 2.46
N VAL A 232 -10.39 -1.21 2.09
CA VAL A 232 -10.10 0.16 1.64
C VAL A 232 -9.55 1.05 2.77
N LEU A 233 -9.98 0.82 4.02
CA LEU A 233 -9.42 1.49 5.19
C LEU A 233 -7.96 1.11 5.43
N ALA A 234 -7.65 -0.19 5.44
CA ALA A 234 -6.29 -0.69 5.61
C ALA A 234 -5.39 -0.16 4.49
N TYR A 235 -5.85 -0.19 3.24
CA TYR A 235 -5.09 0.25 2.08
C TYR A 235 -4.84 1.78 2.11
N SER A 236 -5.81 2.59 2.49
CA SER A 236 -5.60 4.04 2.67
C SER A 236 -4.62 4.33 3.83
N THR A 237 -4.70 3.58 4.93
CA THR A 237 -3.78 3.70 6.07
C THR A 237 -2.36 3.29 5.69
N LYS A 238 -2.20 2.21 4.90
CA LYS A 238 -0.92 1.77 4.35
C LYS A 238 -0.24 2.87 3.55
N LEU A 239 -0.96 3.58 2.67
CA LEU A 239 -0.39 4.68 1.91
C LEU A 239 0.10 5.82 2.81
N LYS A 240 -0.58 6.11 3.92
CA LYS A 240 -0.12 7.12 4.91
C LYS A 240 1.17 6.69 5.59
N LEU A 241 1.25 5.43 6.02
CA LEU A 241 2.47 4.87 6.61
C LEU A 241 3.63 4.88 5.62
N GLU A 242 3.34 4.52 4.38
CA GLU A 242 4.29 4.49 3.28
C GLU A 242 4.88 5.87 2.98
N PHE A 243 4.01 6.87 2.97
CA PHE A 243 4.43 8.25 2.85
C PHE A 243 5.34 8.70 4.01
N SER A 244 5.00 8.33 5.25
CA SER A 244 5.83 8.65 6.43
C SER A 244 7.25 8.09 6.29
N ILE A 245 7.38 6.87 5.74
CA ILE A 245 8.68 6.25 5.45
C ILE A 245 9.45 7.05 4.40
N LEU A 246 8.80 7.48 3.31
CA LEU A 246 9.44 8.24 2.24
C LEU A 246 9.99 9.58 2.72
N ASN A 247 9.21 10.36 3.48
CA ASN A 247 9.67 11.65 4.01
C ASN A 247 10.91 11.47 4.88
N ARG A 248 10.89 10.46 5.75
CA ARG A 248 12.04 10.14 6.61
C ARG A 248 13.28 9.79 5.79
N LEU A 249 13.13 9.08 4.66
CA LEU A 249 14.22 8.75 3.74
C LEU A 249 14.81 9.98 3.03
N VAL A 250 13.96 10.93 2.63
CA VAL A 250 14.41 12.19 1.99
C VAL A 250 15.16 13.07 2.99
N ASP A 251 14.67 13.17 4.23
CA ASP A 251 15.35 13.91 5.30
C ASP A 251 16.77 13.37 5.53
N ILE A 252 16.94 12.04 5.54
CA ILE A 252 18.26 11.37 5.67
C ILE A 252 19.21 11.78 4.54
N ALA A 253 18.74 11.77 3.28
CA ALA A 253 19.58 12.10 2.14
C ALA A 253 20.07 13.56 2.17
N ASN A 254 19.25 14.46 2.73
CA ASN A 254 19.60 15.88 2.87
C ASN A 254 20.51 16.12 4.08
N THR A 255 20.28 15.47 5.24
CA THR A 255 21.18 15.56 6.40
C THR A 255 22.59 15.08 6.06
N ARG A 256 22.71 13.96 5.32
CA ARG A 256 24.03 13.43 4.91
C ARG A 256 24.81 14.41 4.03
N LYS A 257 24.14 15.13 3.13
CA LYS A 257 24.76 16.19 2.31
C LYS A 257 25.25 17.37 3.16
N GLY A 258 24.45 17.81 4.14
CA GLY A 258 24.80 18.91 5.05
C GLY A 258 25.97 18.58 5.98
N SER A 259 26.03 17.36 6.53
CA SER A 259 27.16 16.94 7.39
C SER A 259 28.47 16.83 6.60
N SER A 260 28.41 16.36 5.34
CA SER A 260 29.60 16.31 4.47
C SER A 260 30.06 17.69 3.99
N SER A 261 29.16 18.69 3.86
CA SER A 261 29.57 20.05 3.54
C SER A 261 30.20 20.75 4.76
N CYS A 262 29.65 20.53 5.96
CA CYS A 262 30.19 21.12 7.19
C CYS A 262 31.60 20.58 7.52
N ALA A 263 31.80 19.26 7.44
CA ALA A 263 33.13 18.64 7.63
C ALA A 263 34.16 19.08 6.57
N ARG A 264 33.70 19.43 5.35
CA ARG A 264 34.58 19.95 4.28
C ARG A 264 34.95 21.42 4.50
N THR A 265 34.05 22.22 5.08
CA THR A 265 34.31 23.63 5.43
C THR A 265 35.26 23.74 6.61
N GLU A 266 35.10 22.92 7.65
CA GLU A 266 36.04 22.89 8.79
C GLU A 266 37.46 22.49 8.37
N ARG A 267 37.60 21.44 7.54
CA ARG A 267 38.93 21.05 7.00
C ARG A 267 39.59 22.15 6.18
N ARG A 268 38.80 22.95 5.45
CA ARG A 268 39.30 24.06 4.64
C ARG A 268 39.74 25.23 5.52
N SER A 269 38.98 25.55 6.57
CA SER A 269 39.35 26.57 7.55
C SER A 269 40.62 26.20 8.34
N THR A 270 40.79 24.92 8.72
CA THR A 270 42.01 24.48 9.40
C THR A 270 43.23 24.44 8.47
N ALA A 271 43.03 24.18 7.17
CA ALA A 271 44.11 24.21 6.19
C ALA A 271 44.57 25.66 5.88
N ASP A 272 43.63 26.61 5.78
CA ASP A 272 43.97 28.03 5.59
C ASP A 272 44.67 28.62 6.82
N GLN A 273 44.32 28.16 8.02
CA GLN A 273 45.00 28.57 9.26
C GLN A 273 46.45 28.04 9.37
N TYR A 274 46.76 26.91 8.74
CA TYR A 274 48.12 26.36 8.66
C TYR A 274 48.97 27.01 7.55
N ASN A 275 48.37 27.37 6.40
CA ASN A 275 49.08 28.05 5.31
C ASN A 275 49.39 29.54 5.60
N GLY A 276 48.77 30.14 6.63
CA GLY A 276 49.11 31.50 7.08
C GLY A 276 50.37 31.59 7.96
N LEU A 277 51.01 30.47 8.28
CA LEU A 277 52.15 30.39 9.20
C LEU A 277 53.50 30.08 8.51
N GLU A 278 53.58 30.01 7.19
CA GLU A 278 54.89 29.93 6.52
C GLU A 278 55.60 31.29 6.56
N PRO A 279 56.81 31.38 7.17
CA PRO A 279 57.60 32.59 7.11
C PRO A 279 58.08 32.78 5.66
N ARG A 280 57.71 33.92 5.06
CA ARG A 280 58.30 34.38 3.80
C ARG A 280 59.80 34.57 4.00
N SER A 281 60.59 33.64 3.49
CA SER A 281 62.03 33.77 3.30
C SER A 281 62.33 34.66 2.11
#